data_AF-A0A1M6WH28-F1
#
_entry.id   AF-A0A1M6WH28-F1
#
_cell.length_a   1.000
_cell.length_b   1.000
_cell.length_c   1.000
_cell.angle_alpha   90.00
_cell.angle_beta   90.00
_cell.angle_gamma   90.00
#
_symmetry.space_group_name_H-M   'P 1'
#
loop_
_entity.id
_entity.type
_entity.pdbx_description
1 polymer ?
#
loop_
_entity_poly.entity_id
_entity_poly.type
_entity_poly.pdbx_seq_one_letter_code
_entity_poly.pdbx_strand_id
1 'polypeptide(L)'
;MRFAKILSVATLPMFLFACSDSNSGNFGNNPGPENPQEQPKDSIPENIPDEDLKPITRDYSLIWSGKGTAEDPFLITSEQDLASLAFYVNDSSMTFKDNFFKLTADIALTKPWSPIGIFGKNAYGLGNRVFSGTFDGSLKTISGLTVNDTASYSGLFGLARGAHISNVVIKDAKMNVGSVAGVLAGLADSVTVENCTIENAEIKGTDRVGGLVGEAKYVTVTNASVSGSVSGTNNVGGVLGSVQNGALTGLTNGATVAGKSVVGGVVGGSSSVGEESSISMALNLGAVAGTKDVGGVVGTLSSTKLEKAGNYGAVTADESQLSNVGGVIAVASNKSSVNEAFNTGTVTVKKVMVAGGVIGSLKAVAATNLFNQGEISGQASNLGGLVGVVDNDAKLESGYNSGKIPDNNLSGTVAGKVTSTATVTNVYYDKTVGGTCLVVANQMSAELPTGFTTEEMKAATFVATLNGTGAVWAIDPAKFGGYPSFSWAK
;
A
#
# COMPACT_ATOMS: atom_id res chain seq x y z
N MET A 1 -5.68 22.71 -72.44
CA MET A 1 -6.97 22.74 -71.73
C MET A 1 -7.48 21.31 -71.56
N ARG A 2 -8.14 21.03 -70.43
CA ARG A 2 -8.47 19.70 -69.85
C ARG A 2 -9.09 18.66 -70.80
N PHE A 3 -8.75 17.37 -70.58
CA PHE A 3 -9.55 16.11 -70.57
C PHE A 3 -8.54 14.91 -70.64
N ALA A 4 -8.35 14.11 -69.58
CA ALA A 4 -9.06 12.88 -69.15
C ALA A 4 -8.56 11.56 -69.79
N LYS A 5 -8.20 10.59 -68.92
CA LYS A 5 -8.07 9.09 -69.04
C LYS A 5 -7.09 8.61 -67.93
N ILE A 6 -7.20 7.52 -67.15
CA ILE A 6 -7.94 6.24 -67.14
C ILE A 6 -7.89 5.60 -65.72
N LEU A 7 -8.84 4.69 -65.45
CA LEU A 7 -9.02 3.60 -64.44
C LEU A 7 -7.76 3.16 -63.63
N SER A 8 -7.86 2.63 -62.40
CA SER A 8 -8.60 1.41 -62.01
C SER A 8 -8.65 1.23 -60.48
N VAL A 9 -9.80 0.76 -59.97
CA VAL A 9 -10.07 0.35 -58.59
C VAL A 9 -10.24 -1.17 -58.59
N ALA A 10 -9.59 -1.87 -57.67
CA ALA A 10 -9.89 -3.27 -57.36
C ALA A 10 -9.92 -3.45 -55.83
N THR A 11 -11.13 -3.64 -55.33
CA THR A 11 -11.51 -4.11 -54.00
C THR A 11 -11.39 -5.64 -53.94
N LEU A 12 -10.94 -6.21 -52.82
CA LEU A 12 -11.00 -7.65 -52.56
C LEU A 12 -12.06 -7.98 -51.49
N PRO A 13 -12.74 -9.14 -51.58
CA PRO A 13 -13.99 -9.39 -50.89
C PRO A 13 -13.85 -10.18 -49.57
N MET A 14 -14.89 -9.96 -48.77
CA MET A 14 -15.31 -10.64 -47.55
C MET A 14 -15.89 -12.02 -47.90
N PHE A 15 -15.52 -13.07 -47.17
CA PHE A 15 -16.23 -14.36 -47.19
C PHE A 15 -16.59 -14.80 -45.77
N LEU A 16 -17.89 -14.79 -45.51
CA LEU A 16 -18.58 -15.55 -44.48
C LEU A 16 -19.00 -16.89 -45.11
N PHE A 17 -18.86 -18.01 -44.40
CA PHE A 17 -19.69 -19.19 -44.59
C PHE A 17 -19.99 -19.83 -43.22
N ALA A 18 -21.24 -20.26 -43.07
CA ALA A 18 -21.80 -20.97 -41.92
C ALA A 18 -22.39 -22.33 -42.37
N CYS A 19 -22.77 -23.14 -41.37
CA CYS A 19 -23.42 -24.47 -41.37
C CYS A 19 -22.47 -25.69 -41.47
N SER A 20 -22.64 -26.82 -40.77
CA SER A 20 -23.73 -27.34 -39.91
C SER A 20 -23.28 -28.61 -39.14
N ASP A 21 -23.90 -28.84 -37.97
CA ASP A 21 -24.29 -30.10 -37.28
C ASP A 21 -23.51 -31.43 -37.44
N SER A 22 -23.19 -32.05 -36.29
CA SER A 22 -23.84 -33.27 -35.73
C SER A 22 -22.87 -34.20 -34.96
N ASN A 23 -23.49 -35.03 -34.13
CA ASN A 23 -22.97 -35.66 -32.92
C ASN A 23 -22.46 -37.11 -33.16
N SER A 24 -21.74 -37.66 -32.16
CA SER A 24 -21.51 -39.09 -31.84
C SER A 24 -20.33 -39.86 -32.47
N GLY A 25 -19.61 -40.64 -31.64
CA GLY A 25 -19.01 -41.93 -32.06
C GLY A 25 -17.52 -42.23 -31.77
N ASN A 26 -17.17 -42.38 -30.50
CA ASN A 26 -16.21 -43.33 -29.85
C ASN A 26 -15.07 -44.10 -30.60
N PHE A 27 -13.93 -44.19 -29.87
CA PHE A 27 -12.85 -45.19 -29.80
C PHE A 27 -11.76 -45.34 -30.90
N GLY A 28 -10.50 -45.20 -30.46
CA GLY A 28 -9.31 -45.81 -31.07
C GLY A 28 -7.97 -45.22 -30.56
N ASN A 29 -7.22 -45.99 -29.77
CA ASN A 29 -5.98 -45.61 -29.08
C ASN A 29 -4.71 -45.48 -29.97
N ASN A 30 -3.85 -44.50 -29.60
CA ASN A 30 -2.37 -44.45 -29.65
C ASN A 30 -1.60 -44.21 -31.00
N PRO A 31 -0.35 -43.67 -30.97
CA PRO A 31 0.10 -42.37 -30.41
C PRO A 31 1.01 -41.55 -31.37
N GLY A 32 1.13 -40.23 -31.12
CA GLY A 32 2.23 -39.34 -31.58
C GLY A 32 1.77 -38.09 -32.37
N PRO A 33 2.59 -37.02 -32.49
CA PRO A 33 3.74 -36.59 -31.68
C PRO A 33 3.34 -35.47 -30.68
N GLU A 34 4.11 -35.31 -29.60
CA GLU A 34 3.91 -34.25 -28.61
C GLU A 34 4.02 -32.86 -29.25
N ASN A 35 2.93 -32.11 -29.16
CA ASN A 35 2.89 -30.67 -29.45
C ASN A 35 3.54 -29.96 -28.24
N PRO A 36 4.54 -29.08 -28.41
CA PRO A 36 5.14 -28.36 -27.30
C PRO A 36 4.06 -27.57 -26.56
N GLN A 37 3.88 -27.86 -25.28
CA GLN A 37 2.96 -27.13 -24.41
C GLN A 37 3.33 -25.64 -24.41
N GLU A 38 2.40 -24.78 -24.85
CA GLU A 38 2.47 -23.35 -24.59
C GLU A 38 2.43 -23.13 -23.08
N GLN A 39 3.56 -22.71 -22.51
CA GLN A 39 3.63 -22.25 -21.13
C GLN A 39 2.86 -20.92 -20.97
N PRO A 40 2.17 -20.69 -19.83
CA PRO A 40 1.48 -19.43 -19.58
C PRO A 40 2.46 -18.24 -19.53
N LYS A 41 2.12 -17.13 -20.19
CA LYS A 41 2.96 -15.93 -20.37
C LYS A 41 3.25 -15.08 -19.11
N ASP A 42 2.96 -15.56 -17.91
CA ASP A 42 3.08 -14.79 -16.66
C ASP A 42 3.95 -15.46 -15.57
N SER A 43 4.75 -16.48 -15.89
CA SER A 43 5.70 -17.05 -14.92
C SER A 43 7.08 -16.38 -15.00
N ILE A 44 7.63 -16.06 -13.82
CA ILE A 44 9.02 -15.63 -13.66
C ILE A 44 9.92 -16.82 -14.07
N PRO A 45 10.84 -16.66 -15.04
CA PRO A 45 11.82 -17.71 -15.34
C PRO A 45 12.71 -17.95 -14.11
N GLU A 46 13.04 -19.21 -13.83
CA GLU A 46 13.99 -19.55 -12.76
C GLU A 46 15.33 -18.84 -12.99
N ASN A 47 15.89 -18.29 -11.89
CA ASN A 47 17.21 -17.68 -11.88
C ASN A 47 18.28 -18.74 -12.18
N ILE A 48 19.41 -18.30 -12.74
CA ILE A 48 20.64 -19.11 -12.75
C ILE A 48 21.03 -19.34 -11.27
N PRO A 49 21.29 -20.59 -10.84
CA PRO A 49 21.74 -20.86 -9.47
C PRO A 49 23.02 -20.07 -9.13
N ASP A 50 23.08 -19.51 -7.91
CA ASP A 50 24.24 -18.72 -7.41
C ASP A 50 25.58 -19.48 -7.56
N GLU A 51 25.53 -20.82 -7.57
CA GLU A 51 26.66 -21.75 -7.71
C GLU A 51 27.35 -21.66 -9.07
N ASP A 52 26.63 -21.25 -10.12
CA ASP A 52 27.11 -21.17 -11.49
C ASP A 52 27.66 -19.78 -11.86
N LEU A 53 27.58 -18.81 -10.95
CA LEU A 53 28.21 -17.48 -11.08
C LEU A 53 29.65 -17.56 -10.55
N LYS A 54 30.63 -17.81 -11.43
CA LYS A 54 32.05 -17.60 -11.06
C LYS A 54 32.28 -16.12 -10.75
N PRO A 55 32.74 -15.72 -9.54
CA PRO A 55 33.00 -14.33 -9.23
C PRO A 55 34.14 -13.83 -10.11
N ILE A 56 33.84 -12.96 -11.06
CA ILE A 56 34.87 -12.16 -11.72
C ILE A 56 35.30 -11.12 -10.68
N THR A 57 36.42 -11.36 -9.99
CA THR A 57 36.98 -10.36 -9.07
C THR A 57 37.49 -9.18 -9.89
N ARG A 58 36.71 -8.11 -9.96
CA ARG A 58 37.14 -6.84 -10.53
C ARG A 58 37.65 -5.92 -9.43
N ASP A 59 38.75 -5.25 -9.71
CA ASP A 59 39.29 -4.21 -8.84
C ASP A 59 38.47 -2.93 -9.03
N TYR A 60 37.74 -2.52 -7.98
CA TYR A 60 36.92 -1.32 -7.96
C TYR A 60 37.66 -0.10 -7.38
N SER A 61 38.94 -0.22 -7.02
CA SER A 61 39.71 0.84 -6.39
C SER A 61 39.87 2.10 -7.24
N LEU A 62 39.68 1.98 -8.57
CA LEU A 62 39.65 3.10 -9.50
C LEU A 62 38.30 3.83 -9.55
N ILE A 63 37.24 3.23 -9.01
CA ILE A 63 35.87 3.76 -9.01
C ILE A 63 35.51 4.29 -7.62
N TRP A 64 35.68 3.44 -6.60
CA TRP A 64 35.38 3.78 -5.21
C TRP A 64 36.60 3.54 -4.35
N SER A 65 36.76 4.40 -3.34
CA SER A 65 37.62 4.09 -2.20
C SER A 65 36.94 3.07 -1.28
N GLY A 66 37.75 2.30 -0.56
CA GLY A 66 37.29 1.17 0.26
C GLY A 66 37.32 -0.17 -0.48
N LYS A 67 37.07 -1.25 0.24
CA LYS A 67 37.10 -2.63 -0.27
C LYS A 67 35.72 -3.25 -0.46
N GLY A 68 34.67 -2.52 -0.07
CA GLY A 68 33.30 -3.01 -0.13
C GLY A 68 32.98 -4.04 0.94
N THR A 69 33.76 -4.11 2.03
CA THR A 69 33.45 -4.95 3.21
C THR A 69 32.70 -4.13 4.25
N ALA A 70 32.16 -4.78 5.29
CA ALA A 70 31.44 -4.08 6.36
C ALA A 70 32.33 -3.05 7.09
N GLU A 71 33.61 -3.38 7.32
CA GLU A 71 34.58 -2.52 8.02
C GLU A 71 35.20 -1.46 7.09
N ASP A 72 35.20 -1.69 5.79
CA ASP A 72 35.83 -0.85 4.77
C ASP A 72 34.91 -0.74 3.54
N PRO A 73 33.73 -0.09 3.66
CA PRO A 73 32.72 -0.04 2.60
C PRO A 73 33.19 0.80 1.42
N PHE A 74 32.61 0.57 0.23
CA PHE A 74 32.77 1.48 -0.90
C PHE A 74 32.15 2.83 -0.58
N LEU A 75 32.96 3.89 -0.63
CA LEU A 75 32.53 5.23 -0.30
C LEU A 75 31.96 5.92 -1.55
N ILE A 76 30.73 6.42 -1.42
CA ILE A 76 30.06 7.24 -2.41
C ILE A 76 30.17 8.70 -1.94
N THR A 77 30.97 9.47 -2.67
CA THR A 77 31.31 10.87 -2.35
C THR A 77 30.70 11.86 -3.34
N SER A 78 30.27 11.38 -4.52
CA SER A 78 29.82 12.22 -5.62
C SER A 78 28.64 11.64 -6.41
N GLU A 79 27.98 12.47 -7.22
CA GLU A 79 26.97 12.03 -8.19
C GLU A 79 27.53 10.95 -9.13
N GLN A 80 28.79 11.09 -9.55
CA GLN A 80 29.45 10.15 -10.45
C GLN A 80 29.69 8.78 -9.79
N ASP A 81 30.02 8.74 -8.50
CA ASP A 81 30.19 7.49 -7.75
C ASP A 81 28.86 6.73 -7.66
N LEU A 82 27.76 7.44 -7.37
CA LEU A 82 26.42 6.87 -7.28
C LEU A 82 25.91 6.41 -8.67
N ALA A 83 26.16 7.20 -9.72
CA ALA A 83 25.84 6.81 -11.09
C ALA A 83 26.67 5.59 -11.55
N SER A 84 27.90 5.45 -11.06
CA SER A 84 28.73 4.28 -11.34
C SER A 84 28.14 3.02 -10.70
N LEU A 85 27.49 3.14 -9.53
CA LEU A 85 26.80 2.01 -8.89
C LEU A 85 25.64 1.55 -9.77
N ALA A 86 24.84 2.49 -10.28
CA ALA A 86 23.78 2.17 -11.22
C ALA A 86 24.33 1.47 -12.48
N PHE A 87 25.41 2.00 -13.06
CA PHE A 87 26.05 1.41 -14.25
C PHE A 87 26.47 -0.04 -14.01
N TYR A 88 27.19 -0.30 -12.92
CA TYR A 88 27.72 -1.63 -12.64
C TYR A 88 26.64 -2.62 -12.16
N VAL A 89 25.62 -2.19 -11.43
CA VAL A 89 24.47 -3.07 -11.10
C VAL A 89 23.73 -3.46 -12.38
N ASN A 90 23.58 -2.52 -13.31
CA ASN A 90 22.90 -2.76 -14.57
C ASN A 90 23.75 -3.57 -15.56
N ASP A 91 25.05 -3.77 -15.28
CA ASP A 91 25.88 -4.75 -15.96
C ASP A 91 25.51 -6.17 -15.49
N SER A 92 25.03 -6.95 -16.44
CA SER A 92 24.52 -8.31 -16.24
C SER A 92 25.52 -9.34 -15.70
N SER A 93 26.81 -9.01 -15.59
CA SER A 93 27.83 -9.89 -15.05
C SER A 93 28.08 -9.71 -13.54
N MET A 94 27.40 -8.77 -12.90
CA MET A 94 27.74 -8.31 -11.56
C MET A 94 26.64 -8.60 -10.55
N THR A 95 27.06 -9.14 -9.40
CA THR A 95 26.27 -9.16 -8.18
C THR A 95 27.03 -8.36 -7.13
N PHE A 96 26.31 -7.54 -6.38
CA PHE A 96 26.86 -6.80 -5.25
C PHE A 96 26.46 -7.43 -3.91
N LYS A 97 26.06 -8.71 -3.94
CA LYS A 97 25.84 -9.51 -2.74
C LYS A 97 27.10 -9.44 -1.87
N ASP A 98 26.90 -9.24 -0.57
CA ASP A 98 27.96 -9.10 0.44
C ASP A 98 28.88 -7.87 0.25
N ASN A 99 28.56 -6.95 -0.66
CA ASN A 99 29.24 -5.66 -0.79
C ASN A 99 28.51 -4.55 -0.03
N PHE A 100 29.29 -3.65 0.57
CA PHE A 100 28.82 -2.53 1.38
C PHE A 100 29.15 -1.20 0.71
N PHE A 101 28.14 -0.32 0.62
CA PHE A 101 28.23 1.03 0.09
C PHE A 101 27.83 2.03 1.18
N LYS A 102 28.53 3.16 1.24
CA LYS A 102 28.25 4.21 2.23
C LYS A 102 28.31 5.60 1.62
N LEU A 103 27.25 6.40 1.79
CA LEU A 103 27.31 7.82 1.46
C LEU A 103 28.21 8.56 2.46
N THR A 104 29.06 9.44 1.95
CA THR A 104 29.95 10.28 2.78
C THR A 104 29.70 11.77 2.62
N ALA A 105 28.94 12.14 1.59
CA ALA A 105 28.52 13.51 1.29
C ALA A 105 27.05 13.53 0.86
N ASP A 106 26.43 14.71 0.95
CA ASP A 106 25.16 14.95 0.28
C ASP A 106 25.38 14.95 -1.24
N ILE A 107 24.50 14.29 -1.99
CA ILE A 107 24.60 14.10 -3.43
C ILE A 107 23.46 14.84 -4.13
N ALA A 108 23.79 15.82 -4.96
CA ALA A 108 22.83 16.47 -5.84
C ALA A 108 22.85 15.81 -7.22
N LEU A 109 21.73 15.23 -7.64
CA LEU A 109 21.55 14.67 -8.98
C LEU A 109 21.20 15.80 -9.94
N THR A 110 22.01 15.95 -11.00
CA THR A 110 21.91 17.03 -11.98
C THR A 110 21.36 16.55 -13.33
N LYS A 111 21.24 15.23 -13.51
CA LYS A 111 20.77 14.58 -14.74
C LYS A 111 19.54 13.71 -14.45
N PRO A 112 18.72 13.40 -15.48
CA PRO A 112 17.70 12.36 -15.37
C PRO A 112 18.31 11.05 -14.85
N TRP A 113 17.67 10.48 -13.84
CA TRP A 113 18.20 9.31 -13.14
C TRP A 113 17.91 8.03 -13.91
N SER A 114 18.92 7.16 -13.99
CA SER A 114 18.76 5.77 -14.43
C SER A 114 18.76 4.88 -13.17
N PRO A 115 17.68 4.10 -12.93
CA PRO A 115 17.57 3.30 -11.70
C PRO A 115 18.73 2.32 -11.50
N ILE A 116 19.09 2.10 -10.24
CA ILE A 116 20.00 1.01 -9.83
C ILE A 116 19.19 -0.28 -9.84
N GLY A 117 19.53 -1.20 -10.75
CA GLY A 117 18.75 -2.41 -11.00
C GLY A 117 17.61 -2.16 -11.98
N ILE A 118 17.52 -2.99 -13.02
CA ILE A 118 16.60 -2.83 -14.15
C ILE A 118 15.93 -4.15 -14.56
N PHE A 119 14.66 -4.03 -14.94
CA PHE A 119 13.83 -5.12 -15.45
C PHE A 119 14.05 -5.38 -16.94
N GLY A 120 13.75 -6.61 -17.38
CA GLY A 120 13.78 -7.01 -18.78
C GLY A 120 14.96 -7.92 -19.08
N LYS A 121 15.15 -8.36 -20.32
CA LYS A 121 16.37 -9.05 -20.79
C LYS A 121 17.26 -8.05 -21.51
N ASN A 122 18.58 -8.20 -21.40
CA ASN A 122 19.50 -7.46 -22.27
C ASN A 122 19.66 -8.15 -23.63
N ALA A 123 20.40 -7.53 -24.56
CA ALA A 123 20.67 -8.08 -25.90
C ALA A 123 21.38 -9.45 -25.88
N TYR A 124 22.00 -9.82 -24.75
CA TYR A 124 22.69 -11.09 -24.53
C TYR A 124 21.81 -12.14 -23.83
N GLY A 125 20.53 -11.87 -23.60
CA GLY A 125 19.56 -12.81 -23.02
C GLY A 125 19.59 -12.92 -21.49
N LEU A 126 20.44 -12.14 -20.81
CA LEU A 126 20.55 -12.16 -19.35
C LEU A 126 19.31 -11.51 -18.74
N GLY A 127 18.69 -12.16 -17.75
CA GLY A 127 17.47 -11.71 -17.05
C GLY A 127 17.72 -10.56 -16.06
N ASN A 128 16.69 -10.14 -15.32
CA ASN A 128 16.67 -8.97 -14.43
C ASN A 128 18.00 -8.67 -13.71
N ARG A 129 18.40 -7.40 -13.70
CA ARG A 129 19.56 -6.92 -12.92
C ARG A 129 19.05 -6.32 -11.63
N VAL A 130 19.49 -6.84 -10.49
CA VAL A 130 19.01 -6.43 -9.18
C VAL A 130 20.15 -5.89 -8.35
N PHE A 131 19.86 -4.89 -7.51
CA PHE A 131 20.76 -4.52 -6.44
C PHE A 131 20.60 -5.50 -5.27
N SER A 132 21.70 -6.11 -4.83
CA SER A 132 21.74 -7.14 -3.77
C SER A 132 22.73 -6.84 -2.65
N GLY A 133 23.25 -5.61 -2.58
CA GLY A 133 24.23 -5.20 -1.58
C GLY A 133 23.64 -4.51 -0.36
N THR A 134 24.53 -3.98 0.48
CA THR A 134 24.20 -3.09 1.60
C THR A 134 24.45 -1.65 1.20
N PHE A 135 23.47 -0.77 1.36
CA PHE A 135 23.56 0.67 1.07
C PHE A 135 23.20 1.47 2.33
N ASP A 136 24.23 2.05 2.97
CA ASP A 136 24.08 2.97 4.10
C ASP A 136 24.14 4.42 3.62
N GLY A 137 23.00 5.10 3.67
CA GLY A 137 22.90 6.52 3.35
C GLY A 137 23.54 7.43 4.39
N SER A 138 23.88 6.93 5.58
CA SER A 138 24.50 7.72 6.67
C SER A 138 23.79 9.04 6.98
N LEU A 139 22.46 9.08 6.77
CA LEU A 139 21.59 10.26 6.86
C LEU A 139 22.03 11.43 5.98
N LYS A 140 22.83 11.16 4.95
CA LYS A 140 23.13 12.11 3.88
C LYS A 140 21.96 12.20 2.91
N THR A 141 21.85 13.36 2.29
CA THR A 141 20.77 13.66 1.36
C THR A 141 21.17 13.28 -0.06
N ILE A 142 20.26 12.61 -0.79
CA ILE A 142 20.25 12.58 -2.24
C ILE A 142 19.14 13.52 -2.71
N SER A 143 19.47 14.55 -3.49
CA SER A 143 18.47 15.53 -3.98
C SER A 143 18.36 15.52 -5.51
N GLY A 144 17.23 15.98 -6.03
CA GLY A 144 17.04 16.20 -7.47
C GLY A 144 16.75 14.93 -8.29
N LEU A 145 16.41 13.80 -7.64
CA LEU A 145 16.04 12.56 -8.33
C LEU A 145 14.90 12.81 -9.31
N THR A 146 15.18 12.74 -10.61
CA THR A 146 14.18 12.97 -11.67
C THR A 146 14.08 11.75 -12.57
N VAL A 147 12.88 11.16 -12.67
CA VAL A 147 12.58 10.04 -13.58
C VAL A 147 11.35 10.41 -14.40
N ASN A 148 11.48 10.40 -15.73
CA ASN A 148 10.37 10.62 -16.66
C ASN A 148 10.38 9.53 -17.73
N ASP A 149 10.00 8.33 -17.30
CA ASP A 149 9.97 7.12 -18.12
C ASP A 149 8.75 6.29 -17.70
N THR A 150 7.84 6.05 -18.64
CA THR A 150 6.61 5.29 -18.40
C THR A 150 6.84 3.78 -18.27
N ALA A 151 8.11 3.33 -18.28
CA ALA A 151 8.47 1.97 -17.92
C ALA A 151 8.12 1.64 -16.46
N SER A 152 7.98 0.34 -16.18
CA SER A 152 7.76 -0.15 -14.82
C SER A 152 9.06 -0.21 -14.02
N TYR A 153 8.97 -0.32 -12.69
CA TYR A 153 10.10 -0.53 -11.77
C TYR A 153 11.01 0.69 -11.68
N SER A 154 10.45 1.80 -11.21
CA SER A 154 11.15 3.09 -11.11
C SER A 154 11.42 3.50 -9.67
N GLY A 155 12.60 4.06 -9.44
CA GLY A 155 13.08 4.60 -8.15
C GLY A 155 14.56 4.95 -8.21
N LEU A 156 15.14 5.32 -7.07
CA LEU A 156 16.61 5.30 -6.91
C LEU A 156 17.13 3.91 -7.26
N PHE A 157 16.50 2.88 -6.68
CA PHE A 157 16.61 1.49 -7.09
C PHE A 157 15.39 1.10 -7.94
N GLY A 158 15.60 0.54 -9.12
CA GLY A 158 14.49 0.00 -9.90
C GLY A 158 14.07 -1.35 -9.33
N LEU A 159 15.05 -2.23 -9.16
CA LEU A 159 14.91 -3.56 -8.57
C LEU A 159 15.96 -3.78 -7.48
N ALA A 160 15.49 -4.04 -6.26
CA ALA A 160 16.35 -4.48 -5.15
C ALA A 160 15.90 -5.88 -4.69
N ARG A 161 16.87 -6.79 -4.50
CA ARG A 161 16.63 -8.14 -4.00
C ARG A 161 17.68 -8.58 -3.00
N GLY A 162 17.28 -9.04 -1.81
CA GLY A 162 18.21 -9.48 -0.78
C GLY A 162 19.08 -8.34 -0.21
N ALA A 163 18.74 -7.09 -0.51
CA ALA A 163 19.51 -5.92 -0.14
C ALA A 163 19.18 -5.42 1.28
N HIS A 164 20.11 -4.68 1.86
CA HIS A 164 19.88 -3.89 3.07
C HIS A 164 20.09 -2.41 2.75
N ILE A 165 19.05 -1.59 2.90
CA ILE A 165 19.08 -0.17 2.55
C ILE A 165 18.69 0.63 3.78
N SER A 166 19.62 1.42 4.32
CA SER A 166 19.39 2.13 5.58
C SER A 166 19.87 3.58 5.56
N ASN A 167 19.26 4.40 6.42
CA ASN A 167 19.67 5.79 6.69
C ASN A 167 19.68 6.69 5.44
N VAL A 168 18.76 6.47 4.50
CA VAL A 168 18.69 7.24 3.25
C VAL A 168 17.71 8.40 3.40
N VAL A 169 18.14 9.61 3.02
CA VAL A 169 17.27 10.78 2.89
C VAL A 169 17.22 11.19 1.42
N ILE A 170 16.03 11.20 0.80
CA ILE A 170 15.84 11.69 -0.57
C ILE A 170 14.97 12.94 -0.54
N LYS A 171 15.42 14.04 -1.15
CA LYS A 171 14.69 15.32 -1.20
C LYS A 171 14.33 15.71 -2.63
N ASP A 172 13.14 16.31 -2.77
CA ASP A 172 12.68 16.95 -4.00
C ASP A 172 12.66 16.01 -5.22
N ALA A 173 12.32 14.74 -5.00
CA ALA A 173 12.20 13.75 -6.06
C ALA A 173 11.00 14.06 -6.97
N LYS A 174 11.17 13.91 -8.29
CA LYS A 174 10.11 14.12 -9.30
C LYS A 174 10.04 12.93 -10.23
N MET A 175 8.93 12.20 -10.19
CA MET A 175 8.74 10.96 -10.92
C MET A 175 7.43 10.99 -11.70
N ASN A 176 7.52 10.86 -13.03
CA ASN A 176 6.38 10.58 -13.91
C ASN A 176 6.65 9.26 -14.64
N VAL A 177 6.01 8.19 -14.14
CA VAL A 177 6.45 6.81 -14.38
C VAL A 177 5.30 5.85 -14.66
N GLY A 178 5.63 4.61 -15.01
CA GLY A 178 4.65 3.54 -15.25
C GLY A 178 4.15 2.88 -13.97
N SER A 179 4.10 1.55 -13.99
CA SER A 179 3.69 0.72 -12.86
C SER A 179 4.89 0.39 -11.95
N VAL A 180 4.63 0.06 -10.69
CA VAL A 180 5.65 -0.38 -9.72
C VAL A 180 6.69 0.73 -9.52
N ALA A 181 6.31 1.74 -8.75
CA ALA A 181 7.12 2.94 -8.57
C ALA A 181 7.19 3.37 -7.11
N GLY A 182 8.40 3.68 -6.65
CA GLY A 182 8.65 4.35 -5.38
C GLY A 182 9.98 5.06 -5.39
N VAL A 183 10.10 6.16 -4.65
CA VAL A 183 11.30 7.03 -4.71
C VAL A 183 12.55 6.27 -4.29
N LEU A 184 12.45 5.42 -3.26
CA LEU A 184 13.55 4.56 -2.86
C LEU A 184 13.65 3.36 -3.81
N ALA A 185 12.56 2.61 -3.98
CA ALA A 185 12.56 1.43 -4.82
C ALA A 185 11.27 1.24 -5.64
N GLY A 186 11.41 0.81 -6.89
CA GLY A 186 10.29 0.27 -7.67
C GLY A 186 9.80 -1.03 -7.03
N LEU A 187 10.61 -2.08 -7.14
CA LEU A 187 10.39 -3.39 -6.49
C LEU A 187 11.45 -3.64 -5.42
N ALA A 188 10.99 -4.01 -4.23
CA ALA A 188 11.82 -4.54 -3.15
C ALA A 188 11.40 -5.99 -2.83
N ASP A 189 12.32 -6.94 -2.98
CA ASP A 189 12.08 -8.37 -2.80
C ASP A 189 13.08 -8.98 -1.82
N SER A 190 12.62 -9.45 -0.66
CA SER A 190 13.50 -9.92 0.42
C SER A 190 14.49 -8.83 0.87
N VAL A 191 14.03 -7.58 0.93
CA VAL A 191 14.84 -6.40 1.27
C VAL A 191 14.53 -5.91 2.68
N THR A 192 15.55 -5.46 3.38
CA THR A 192 15.41 -4.69 4.63
C THR A 192 15.60 -3.21 4.36
N VAL A 193 14.65 -2.37 4.78
CA VAL A 193 14.69 -0.91 4.66
C VAL A 193 14.57 -0.28 6.04
N GLU A 194 15.53 0.55 6.45
CA GLU A 194 15.54 1.12 7.80
C GLU A 194 15.88 2.62 7.81
N ASN A 195 15.14 3.41 8.59
CA ASN A 195 15.43 4.83 8.81
C ASN A 195 15.52 5.65 7.51
N CYS A 196 14.56 5.45 6.60
CA CYS A 196 14.53 6.11 5.30
C CYS A 196 13.48 7.23 5.25
N THR A 197 13.88 8.40 4.77
CA THR A 197 13.01 9.59 4.69
C THR A 197 12.95 10.13 3.27
N ILE A 198 11.73 10.29 2.76
CA ILE A 198 11.45 10.93 1.47
C ILE A 198 10.78 12.29 1.75
N GLU A 199 11.46 13.38 1.40
CA GLU A 199 10.96 14.73 1.64
C GLU A 199 10.53 15.40 0.33
N ASN A 200 9.33 15.96 0.33
CA ASN A 200 8.81 16.78 -0.78
C ASN A 200 8.89 16.09 -2.15
N ALA A 201 8.53 14.80 -2.22
CA ALA A 201 8.49 14.07 -3.49
C ALA A 201 7.20 14.33 -4.26
N GLU A 202 7.27 14.38 -5.59
CA GLU A 202 6.13 14.41 -6.50
C GLU A 202 6.18 13.14 -7.36
N ILE A 203 5.24 12.22 -7.14
CA ILE A 203 5.19 10.93 -7.81
C ILE A 203 3.87 10.79 -8.54
N LYS A 204 3.95 10.48 -9.83
CA LYS A 204 2.82 10.15 -10.68
C LYS A 204 3.11 8.84 -11.39
N GLY A 205 2.40 7.79 -11.02
CA GLY A 205 2.47 6.46 -11.62
C GLY A 205 1.11 5.93 -12.06
N THR A 206 1.03 4.64 -12.36
CA THR A 206 -0.22 3.98 -12.78
C THR A 206 -0.71 2.92 -11.80
N ASP A 207 0.06 1.87 -11.53
CA ASP A 207 -0.29 0.78 -10.60
C ASP A 207 0.86 0.52 -9.63
N ARG A 208 0.55 0.17 -8.37
CA ARG A 208 1.52 -0.12 -7.31
C ARG A 208 2.50 1.05 -7.12
N VAL A 209 1.93 2.18 -6.72
CA VAL A 209 2.67 3.43 -6.52
C VAL A 209 2.79 3.69 -5.02
N GLY A 210 4.03 3.75 -4.53
CA GLY A 210 4.37 4.10 -3.15
C GLY A 210 5.27 5.32 -3.10
N GLY A 211 5.20 6.10 -2.02
CA GLY A 211 6.19 7.15 -1.78
C GLY A 211 7.61 6.64 -1.62
N LEU A 212 7.76 5.54 -0.88
CA LEU A 212 9.02 4.87 -0.59
C LEU A 212 9.25 3.70 -1.55
N VAL A 213 8.31 2.74 -1.57
CA VAL A 213 8.42 1.49 -2.34
C VAL A 213 7.13 1.23 -3.13
N GLY A 214 7.25 0.97 -4.43
CA GLY A 214 6.09 0.63 -5.26
C GLY A 214 5.48 -0.72 -4.88
N GLU A 215 6.29 -1.78 -4.97
CA GLU A 215 5.92 -3.15 -4.63
C GLU A 215 6.94 -3.78 -3.68
N ALA A 216 6.45 -4.37 -2.60
CA ALA A 216 7.28 -4.94 -1.56
C ALA A 216 6.90 -6.41 -1.29
N LYS A 217 7.86 -7.33 -1.41
CA LYS A 217 7.69 -8.77 -1.18
C LYS A 217 8.70 -9.26 -0.15
N TYR A 218 8.25 -9.97 0.87
CA TYR A 218 9.13 -10.54 1.91
C TYR A 218 10.04 -9.47 2.56
N VAL A 219 9.52 -8.25 2.73
CA VAL A 219 10.32 -7.11 3.18
C VAL A 219 10.22 -6.90 4.69
N THR A 220 11.25 -6.29 5.25
CA THR A 220 11.16 -5.60 6.54
C THR A 220 11.35 -4.11 6.30
N VAL A 221 10.42 -3.27 6.77
CA VAL A 221 10.54 -1.81 6.69
C VAL A 221 10.35 -1.20 8.07
N THR A 222 11.37 -0.51 8.57
CA THR A 222 11.37 0.14 9.88
C THR A 222 11.62 1.64 9.74
N ASN A 223 10.86 2.46 10.47
CA ASN A 223 11.07 3.90 10.60
C ASN A 223 11.19 4.62 9.26
N ALA A 224 10.10 4.65 8.49
CA ALA A 224 10.07 5.35 7.20
C ALA A 224 9.04 6.47 7.17
N SER A 225 9.39 7.58 6.54
CA SER A 225 8.47 8.69 6.36
C SER A 225 8.51 9.27 4.95
N VAL A 226 7.34 9.72 4.47
CA VAL A 226 7.18 10.33 3.14
C VAL A 226 6.39 11.63 3.26
N SER A 227 6.83 12.69 2.57
CA SER A 227 6.05 13.92 2.36
C SER A 227 6.04 14.33 0.88
N GLY A 228 5.08 15.20 0.50
CA GLY A 228 4.87 15.64 -0.87
C GLY A 228 3.53 15.17 -1.46
N SER A 229 3.54 14.63 -2.67
CA SER A 229 2.37 14.09 -3.37
C SER A 229 2.65 12.74 -4.03
N VAL A 230 1.73 11.79 -3.83
CA VAL A 230 1.77 10.46 -4.44
C VAL A 230 0.47 10.23 -5.19
N SER A 231 0.56 10.04 -6.51
CA SER A 231 -0.60 9.84 -7.36
C SER A 231 -0.47 8.61 -8.25
N GLY A 232 -1.56 7.87 -8.38
CA GLY A 232 -1.63 6.67 -9.20
C GLY A 232 -3.05 6.33 -9.64
N THR A 233 -3.24 5.14 -10.21
CA THR A 233 -4.55 4.61 -10.57
C THR A 233 -4.97 3.47 -9.65
N ASN A 234 -4.13 2.45 -9.49
CA ASN A 234 -4.43 1.27 -8.69
C ASN A 234 -3.34 1.02 -7.64
N ASN A 235 -3.71 0.50 -6.46
CA ASN A 235 -2.79 0.17 -5.37
C ASN A 235 -1.83 1.33 -5.06
N VAL A 236 -2.38 2.41 -4.53
CA VAL A 236 -1.64 3.64 -4.23
C VAL A 236 -1.48 3.79 -2.73
N GLY A 237 -0.24 3.88 -2.26
CA GLY A 237 0.10 4.12 -0.87
C GLY A 237 0.99 5.34 -0.72
N GLY A 238 0.79 6.15 0.31
CA GLY A 238 1.72 7.25 0.58
C GLY A 238 3.13 6.78 0.94
N VAL A 239 3.28 5.58 1.51
CA VAL A 239 4.60 4.96 1.77
C VAL A 239 4.84 3.74 0.87
N LEU A 240 3.93 2.74 0.88
CA LEU A 240 4.07 1.54 0.05
C LEU A 240 2.84 1.29 -0.83
N GLY A 241 3.03 1.04 -2.12
CA GLY A 241 1.91 0.78 -3.04
C GLY A 241 1.23 -0.57 -2.78
N SER A 242 2.01 -1.65 -2.80
CA SER A 242 1.53 -3.03 -2.57
C SER A 242 2.52 -3.84 -1.74
N VAL A 243 2.00 -4.66 -0.82
CA VAL A 243 2.79 -5.45 0.11
C VAL A 243 2.35 -6.92 0.08
N GLN A 244 3.32 -7.82 -0.02
CA GLN A 244 3.15 -9.26 0.16
C GLN A 244 4.17 -9.74 1.21
N ASN A 245 3.68 -10.36 2.28
CA ASN A 245 4.53 -10.91 3.36
C ASN A 245 5.50 -9.84 3.92
N GLY A 246 5.00 -8.68 4.32
CA GLY A 246 5.83 -7.60 4.86
C GLY A 246 5.80 -7.55 6.37
N ALA A 247 6.92 -7.15 7.00
CA ALA A 247 6.99 -6.73 8.40
C ALA A 247 7.25 -5.23 8.45
N LEU A 248 6.20 -4.44 8.65
CA LEU A 248 6.23 -2.98 8.54
C LEU A 248 6.04 -2.34 9.91
N THR A 249 6.94 -1.44 10.31
CA THR A 249 6.82 -0.73 11.60
C THR A 249 7.31 0.71 11.54
N GLY A 250 6.59 1.61 12.23
CA GLY A 250 7.00 3.02 12.33
C GLY A 250 6.91 3.75 11.00
N LEU A 251 5.76 3.65 10.33
CA LEU A 251 5.53 4.27 9.02
C LEU A 251 4.72 5.55 9.17
N THR A 252 5.17 6.65 8.58
CA THR A 252 4.44 7.93 8.58
C THR A 252 4.26 8.48 7.17
N ASN A 253 3.02 8.67 6.75
CA ASN A 253 2.71 9.43 5.55
C ASN A 253 2.30 10.86 5.88
N GLY A 254 3.06 11.84 5.42
CA GLY A 254 2.69 13.25 5.33
C GLY A 254 2.34 13.71 3.92
N ALA A 255 2.43 12.85 2.90
CA ALA A 255 2.13 13.20 1.52
C ALA A 255 0.61 13.18 1.25
N THR A 256 0.15 14.03 0.33
CA THR A 256 -1.20 13.89 -0.23
C THR A 256 -1.23 12.68 -1.17
N VAL A 257 -2.19 11.78 -0.99
CA VAL A 257 -2.32 10.53 -1.76
C VAL A 257 -3.57 10.57 -2.61
N ALA A 258 -3.44 10.33 -3.92
CA ALA A 258 -4.56 10.27 -4.85
C ALA A 258 -4.51 9.02 -5.72
N GLY A 259 -5.60 8.25 -5.75
CA GLY A 259 -5.72 7.05 -6.60
C GLY A 259 -7.12 6.90 -7.20
N LYS A 260 -7.36 5.77 -7.87
CA LYS A 260 -8.73 5.35 -8.25
C LYS A 260 -9.16 4.17 -7.40
N SER A 261 -8.48 3.03 -7.50
CA SER A 261 -8.84 1.78 -6.83
C SER A 261 -7.77 1.32 -5.84
N VAL A 262 -8.17 0.96 -4.63
CA VAL A 262 -7.26 0.51 -3.55
C VAL A 262 -6.25 1.61 -3.22
N VAL A 263 -6.67 2.51 -2.35
CA VAL A 263 -5.88 3.68 -1.95
C VAL A 263 -5.74 3.69 -0.44
N GLY A 264 -4.51 3.76 0.05
CA GLY A 264 -4.18 3.89 1.46
C GLY A 264 -3.27 5.08 1.71
N GLY A 265 -3.44 5.80 2.81
CA GLY A 265 -2.50 6.87 3.16
C GLY A 265 -1.09 6.33 3.43
N VAL A 266 -0.94 5.13 4.01
CA VAL A 266 0.37 4.50 4.24
C VAL A 266 0.61 3.35 3.26
N VAL A 267 -0.30 2.39 3.20
CA VAL A 267 -0.19 1.18 2.35
C VAL A 267 -1.39 1.06 1.45
N GLY A 268 -1.20 0.94 0.13
CA GLY A 268 -2.30 0.72 -0.80
C GLY A 268 -3.03 -0.60 -0.49
N GLY A 269 -2.33 -1.72 -0.62
CA GLY A 269 -2.86 -3.05 -0.27
C GLY A 269 -1.81 -3.94 0.39
N SER A 270 -2.24 -4.78 1.33
CA SER A 270 -1.40 -5.78 1.98
C SER A 270 -2.04 -7.16 1.93
N SER A 271 -1.21 -8.15 1.61
CA SER A 271 -1.59 -9.56 1.50
C SER A 271 -0.49 -10.46 2.04
N SER A 272 -0.83 -11.72 2.30
CA SER A 272 0.17 -12.73 2.64
C SER A 272 -0.13 -14.09 2.04
N VAL A 273 0.93 -14.86 1.78
CA VAL A 273 0.90 -16.25 1.33
C VAL A 273 1.89 -17.05 2.18
N GLY A 274 1.40 -18.04 2.93
CA GLY A 274 2.21 -18.93 3.76
C GLY A 274 2.67 -18.36 5.10
N GLU A 275 3.10 -17.10 5.15
CA GLU A 275 3.56 -16.39 6.35
C GLU A 275 2.63 -15.22 6.70
N GLU A 276 2.63 -14.77 7.97
CA GLU A 276 1.82 -13.63 8.39
C GLU A 276 2.50 -12.30 8.03
N SER A 277 1.77 -11.43 7.32
CA SER A 277 2.18 -10.03 7.08
C SER A 277 1.76 -9.17 8.26
N SER A 278 2.54 -8.14 8.62
CA SER A 278 2.24 -7.25 9.73
C SER A 278 2.52 -5.78 9.40
N ILE A 279 1.66 -4.91 9.90
CA ILE A 279 1.77 -3.46 9.82
C ILE A 279 1.56 -2.92 11.24
N SER A 280 2.55 -2.20 11.76
CA SER A 280 2.50 -1.64 13.11
C SER A 280 2.95 -0.18 13.16
N MET A 281 2.39 0.60 14.10
CA MET A 281 2.75 2.03 14.27
C MET A 281 2.70 2.80 12.94
N ALA A 282 1.55 2.74 12.27
CA ALA A 282 1.33 3.36 10.96
C ALA A 282 0.45 4.60 11.10
N LEU A 283 0.98 5.75 10.70
CA LEU A 283 0.32 7.05 10.81
C LEU A 283 0.12 7.70 9.45
N ASN A 284 -1.10 8.17 9.19
CA ASN A 284 -1.39 9.03 8.05
C ASN A 284 -1.76 10.44 8.52
N LEU A 285 -1.02 11.43 8.03
CA LEU A 285 -1.24 12.86 8.25
C LEU A 285 -1.76 13.57 7.00
N GLY A 286 -1.41 13.06 5.81
CA GLY A 286 -1.79 13.65 4.53
C GLY A 286 -3.21 13.29 4.08
N ALA A 287 -3.80 14.11 3.22
CA ALA A 287 -5.13 13.82 2.67
C ALA A 287 -5.08 12.62 1.70
N VAL A 288 -6.13 11.80 1.71
CA VAL A 288 -6.26 10.60 0.87
C VAL A 288 -7.53 10.72 0.04
N ALA A 289 -7.41 10.59 -1.27
CA ALA A 289 -8.52 10.65 -2.21
C ALA A 289 -8.55 9.44 -3.16
N GLY A 290 -9.75 8.89 -3.40
CA GLY A 290 -9.93 7.82 -4.36
C GLY A 290 -11.36 7.66 -4.87
N THR A 291 -11.62 6.58 -5.62
CA THR A 291 -12.94 6.28 -6.18
C THR A 291 -13.47 4.92 -5.73
N LYS A 292 -12.59 3.98 -5.38
CA LYS A 292 -12.92 2.64 -4.92
C LYS A 292 -11.93 2.17 -3.86
N ASP A 293 -12.45 1.66 -2.75
CA ASP A 293 -11.67 1.09 -1.64
C ASP A 293 -10.59 2.06 -1.14
N VAL A 294 -11.03 3.07 -0.38
CA VAL A 294 -10.18 4.15 0.12
C VAL A 294 -10.06 4.06 1.65
N GLY A 295 -8.84 3.88 2.15
CA GLY A 295 -8.52 3.85 3.57
C GLY A 295 -7.55 4.97 3.92
N GLY A 296 -7.74 5.64 5.07
CA GLY A 296 -6.78 6.66 5.49
C GLY A 296 -5.41 6.10 5.83
N VAL A 297 -5.27 4.82 6.21
CA VAL A 297 -3.96 4.17 6.45
C VAL A 297 -3.74 3.03 5.46
N VAL A 298 -4.68 2.08 5.36
CA VAL A 298 -4.57 0.91 4.48
C VAL A 298 -5.78 0.82 3.56
N GLY A 299 -5.59 0.72 2.24
CA GLY A 299 -6.71 0.49 1.32
C GLY A 299 -7.34 -0.88 1.56
N THR A 300 -6.56 -1.95 1.36
CA THR A 300 -7.01 -3.33 1.60
C THR A 300 -6.06 -4.11 2.50
N LEU A 301 -6.63 -4.83 3.47
CA LEU A 301 -5.92 -5.66 4.43
C LEU A 301 -6.41 -7.11 4.30
N SER A 302 -5.55 -8.02 3.84
CA SER A 302 -5.84 -9.44 3.67
C SER A 302 -4.76 -10.28 4.33
N SER A 303 -5.12 -11.28 5.13
CA SER A 303 -4.15 -12.14 5.85
C SER A 303 -3.04 -11.35 6.56
N THR A 304 -3.36 -10.16 7.07
CA THR A 304 -2.37 -9.22 7.61
C THR A 304 -2.81 -8.74 8.99
N LYS A 305 -1.87 -8.65 9.92
CA LYS A 305 -2.07 -8.05 11.23
C LYS A 305 -1.83 -6.54 11.16
N LEU A 306 -2.81 -5.75 11.58
CA LEU A 306 -2.67 -4.30 11.75
C LEU A 306 -2.73 -3.93 13.23
N GLU A 307 -1.67 -3.34 13.75
CA GLU A 307 -1.57 -2.87 15.13
C GLU A 307 -1.19 -1.39 15.19
N LYS A 308 -1.84 -0.61 16.04
CA LYS A 308 -1.42 0.77 16.32
C LYS A 308 -1.42 1.65 15.06
N ALA A 309 -2.61 1.81 14.46
CA ALA A 309 -2.80 2.57 13.23
C ALA A 309 -3.64 3.83 13.46
N GLY A 310 -3.19 4.97 12.94
CA GLY A 310 -3.85 6.26 13.17
C GLY A 310 -4.01 7.06 11.89
N ASN A 311 -5.22 7.58 11.65
CA ASN A 311 -5.48 8.52 10.57
C ASN A 311 -5.88 9.90 11.11
N TYR A 312 -5.11 10.92 10.74
CA TYR A 312 -5.41 12.32 10.98
C TYR A 312 -5.83 13.05 9.69
N GLY A 313 -5.41 12.54 8.52
CA GLY A 313 -5.70 13.15 7.23
C GLY A 313 -7.14 12.95 6.77
N ALA A 314 -7.66 13.91 5.99
CA ALA A 314 -8.99 13.76 5.40
C ALA A 314 -9.03 12.60 4.39
N VAL A 315 -10.10 11.79 4.43
CA VAL A 315 -10.34 10.69 3.50
C VAL A 315 -11.55 11.02 2.63
N THR A 316 -11.37 11.07 1.31
CA THR A 316 -12.44 11.43 0.36
C THR A 316 -12.63 10.37 -0.71
N ALA A 317 -13.89 10.00 -0.98
CA ALA A 317 -14.25 9.18 -2.13
C ALA A 317 -15.30 9.86 -3.03
N ASP A 318 -14.96 10.09 -4.31
CA ASP A 318 -15.67 11.03 -5.20
C ASP A 318 -16.50 10.38 -6.34
N GLU A 319 -16.65 9.05 -6.42
CA GLU A 319 -17.31 8.45 -7.62
C GLU A 319 -18.26 7.26 -7.39
N SER A 320 -18.98 6.94 -8.47
CA SER A 320 -20.27 6.23 -8.54
C SER A 320 -20.24 4.70 -8.52
N GLN A 321 -19.11 4.08 -8.20
CA GLN A 321 -19.01 2.62 -8.15
C GLN A 321 -19.08 2.10 -6.73
N LEU A 322 -19.51 0.85 -6.62
CA LEU A 322 -19.56 0.06 -5.39
C LEU A 322 -18.19 0.09 -4.68
N SER A 323 -18.07 0.92 -3.66
CA SER A 323 -16.82 1.21 -2.96
C SER A 323 -16.99 1.07 -1.45
N ASN A 324 -15.90 0.72 -0.77
CA ASN A 324 -15.77 0.79 0.67
C ASN A 324 -14.85 1.95 1.04
N VAL A 325 -15.19 2.68 2.10
CA VAL A 325 -14.35 3.78 2.60
C VAL A 325 -14.18 3.64 4.09
N GLY A 326 -12.96 3.74 4.58
CA GLY A 326 -12.67 3.76 6.01
C GLY A 326 -11.72 4.89 6.35
N GLY A 327 -11.93 5.53 7.51
CA GLY A 327 -10.94 6.49 8.00
C GLY A 327 -9.57 5.85 8.24
N VAL A 328 -9.49 4.55 8.51
CA VAL A 328 -8.21 3.80 8.59
C VAL A 328 -8.11 2.74 7.50
N ILE A 329 -9.12 1.86 7.38
CA ILE A 329 -9.06 0.70 6.48
C ILE A 329 -10.28 0.67 5.57
N ALA A 330 -10.13 0.57 4.24
CA ALA A 330 -11.30 0.42 3.38
C ALA A 330 -11.92 -0.98 3.51
N VAL A 331 -11.10 -2.04 3.38
CA VAL A 331 -11.54 -3.43 3.51
C VAL A 331 -10.53 -4.25 4.32
N ALA A 332 -11.01 -4.94 5.35
CA ALA A 332 -10.25 -5.96 6.08
C ALA A 332 -10.89 -7.33 5.91
N SER A 333 -10.12 -8.32 5.44
CA SER A 333 -10.62 -9.66 5.12
C SER A 333 -9.60 -10.79 5.37
N ASN A 334 -10.01 -12.03 5.06
CA ASN A 334 -9.14 -13.20 4.92
C ASN A 334 -8.25 -13.47 6.15
N LYS A 335 -8.86 -13.60 7.34
CA LYS A 335 -8.13 -13.90 8.60
C LYS A 335 -7.13 -12.81 9.01
N SER A 336 -7.30 -11.57 8.53
CA SER A 336 -6.60 -10.42 9.10
C SER A 336 -7.00 -10.22 10.57
N SER A 337 -6.23 -9.40 11.29
CA SER A 337 -6.60 -8.90 12.62
C SER A 337 -6.30 -7.40 12.71
N VAL A 338 -7.15 -6.68 13.43
CA VAL A 338 -7.00 -5.24 13.64
C VAL A 338 -7.07 -4.96 15.14
N ASN A 339 -6.06 -4.28 15.66
CA ASN A 339 -6.02 -3.86 17.05
C ASN A 339 -5.47 -2.44 17.18
N GLU A 340 -6.07 -1.63 18.05
CA GLU A 340 -5.65 -0.26 18.35
C GLU A 340 -5.60 0.61 17.08
N ALA A 341 -6.77 0.88 16.49
CA ALA A 341 -6.88 1.73 15.31
C ALA A 341 -7.82 2.91 15.52
N PHE A 342 -7.43 4.09 15.03
CA PHE A 342 -8.24 5.29 15.20
C PHE A 342 -8.29 6.22 14.00
N ASN A 343 -9.38 6.97 13.92
CA ASN A 343 -9.56 8.03 12.94
C ASN A 343 -9.98 9.34 13.61
N THR A 344 -9.27 10.43 13.30
CA THR A 344 -9.70 11.81 13.60
C THR A 344 -9.92 12.62 12.32
N GLY A 345 -9.45 12.13 11.17
CA GLY A 345 -9.66 12.76 9.88
C GLY A 345 -11.12 12.68 9.43
N THR A 346 -11.60 13.69 8.71
CA THR A 346 -12.95 13.66 8.14
C THR A 346 -13.05 12.56 7.08
N VAL A 347 -14.15 11.81 7.07
CA VAL A 347 -14.46 10.82 6.04
C VAL A 347 -15.62 11.35 5.19
N THR A 348 -15.32 11.71 3.94
CA THR A 348 -16.29 12.33 3.02
C THR A 348 -16.60 11.40 1.87
N VAL A 349 -17.87 11.04 1.71
CA VAL A 349 -18.33 10.11 0.67
C VAL A 349 -19.44 10.70 -0.18
N LYS A 350 -19.23 10.84 -1.50
CA LYS A 350 -20.24 11.42 -2.38
C LYS A 350 -21.26 10.42 -2.90
N LYS A 351 -20.85 9.18 -3.19
CA LYS A 351 -21.73 8.12 -3.74
C LYS A 351 -21.20 6.71 -3.46
N VAL A 352 -21.06 6.38 -2.19
CA VAL A 352 -20.39 5.15 -1.73
C VAL A 352 -21.43 4.13 -1.23
N MET A 353 -21.15 2.82 -1.30
CA MET A 353 -22.06 1.83 -0.70
C MET A 353 -21.86 1.68 0.80
N VAL A 354 -20.60 1.70 1.23
CA VAL A 354 -20.20 1.39 2.60
C VAL A 354 -19.14 2.39 3.06
N ALA A 355 -19.39 3.10 4.16
CA ALA A 355 -18.35 3.87 4.81
C ALA A 355 -18.35 3.65 6.32
N GLY A 356 -17.16 3.59 6.91
CA GLY A 356 -16.97 3.58 8.35
C GLY A 356 -15.97 4.63 8.80
N GLY A 357 -16.15 5.16 10.01
CA GLY A 357 -15.20 6.11 10.58
C GLY A 357 -13.80 5.49 10.75
N VAL A 358 -13.71 4.19 11.05
CA VAL A 358 -12.43 3.47 11.12
C VAL A 358 -12.30 2.47 9.96
N ILE A 359 -13.28 1.58 9.79
CA ILE A 359 -13.21 0.50 8.80
C ILE A 359 -14.42 0.57 7.86
N GLY A 360 -14.21 0.55 6.54
CA GLY A 360 -15.31 0.43 5.59
C GLY A 360 -16.02 -0.91 5.73
N SER A 361 -15.34 -2.00 5.36
CA SER A 361 -15.90 -3.36 5.44
C SER A 361 -14.98 -4.31 6.21
N LEU A 362 -15.57 -5.00 7.18
CA LEU A 362 -14.93 -6.00 8.03
C LEU A 362 -15.52 -7.39 7.75
N LYS A 363 -14.70 -8.33 7.26
CA LYS A 363 -15.16 -9.64 6.76
C LYS A 363 -14.31 -10.79 7.29
N ALA A 364 -14.84 -11.65 8.16
CA ALA A 364 -14.09 -12.76 8.77
C ALA A 364 -12.78 -12.29 9.45
N VAL A 365 -12.86 -11.16 10.15
CA VAL A 365 -11.75 -10.48 10.84
C VAL A 365 -12.20 -10.09 12.24
N ALA A 366 -11.29 -10.19 13.20
CA ALA A 366 -11.45 -9.59 14.52
C ALA A 366 -10.84 -8.18 14.52
N ALA A 367 -11.67 -7.18 14.80
CA ALA A 367 -11.25 -5.80 15.00
C ALA A 367 -11.56 -5.37 16.44
N THR A 368 -10.51 -5.00 17.16
CA THR A 368 -10.55 -4.69 18.58
C THR A 368 -9.93 -3.33 18.84
N ASN A 369 -10.36 -2.64 19.90
CA ASN A 369 -9.78 -1.36 20.32
C ASN A 369 -9.80 -0.32 19.20
N LEU A 370 -11.02 0.11 18.82
CA LEU A 370 -11.22 1.09 17.74
C LEU A 370 -11.83 2.39 18.29
N PHE A 371 -11.39 3.55 17.81
CA PHE A 371 -12.16 4.78 18.01
C PHE A 371 -12.24 5.69 16.79
N ASN A 372 -13.38 6.36 16.65
CA ASN A 372 -13.57 7.40 15.65
C ASN A 372 -13.95 8.72 16.32
N GLN A 373 -13.21 9.77 15.98
CA GLN A 373 -13.52 11.17 16.27
C GLN A 373 -13.72 12.00 15.00
N GLY A 374 -13.37 11.46 13.84
CA GLY A 374 -13.57 12.13 12.56
C GLY A 374 -15.06 12.21 12.19
N GLU A 375 -15.49 13.35 11.67
CA GLU A 375 -16.83 13.50 11.09
C GLU A 375 -16.95 12.63 9.83
N ILE A 376 -18.04 11.89 9.73
CA ILE A 376 -18.45 11.19 8.51
C ILE A 376 -19.52 12.05 7.82
N SER A 377 -19.34 12.35 6.54
CA SER A 377 -20.27 13.18 5.79
C SER A 377 -20.60 12.60 4.41
N GLY A 378 -21.78 12.96 3.89
CA GLY A 378 -22.26 12.58 2.57
C GLY A 378 -23.29 11.45 2.55
N GLN A 379 -23.41 10.74 1.42
CA GLN A 379 -24.43 9.70 1.21
C GLN A 379 -23.77 8.34 0.98
N ALA A 380 -24.10 7.36 1.84
CA ALA A 380 -23.82 5.96 1.57
C ALA A 380 -24.98 5.05 1.95
N SER A 381 -24.99 3.83 1.39
CA SER A 381 -26.01 2.83 1.71
C SER A 381 -25.87 2.26 3.12
N ASN A 382 -24.66 2.25 3.68
CA ASN A 382 -24.38 1.83 5.05
C ASN A 382 -23.27 2.73 5.60
N LEU A 383 -23.60 3.59 6.57
CA LEU A 383 -22.64 4.44 7.27
C LEU A 383 -22.52 3.97 8.71
N GLY A 384 -21.30 3.74 9.19
CA GLY A 384 -21.06 3.38 10.60
C GLY A 384 -20.04 4.28 11.26
N GLY A 385 -20.30 4.73 12.49
CA GLY A 385 -19.34 5.52 13.26
C GLY A 385 -17.96 4.85 13.40
N LEU A 386 -17.93 3.53 13.62
CA LEU A 386 -16.71 2.72 13.59
C LEU A 386 -16.57 1.93 12.29
N VAL A 387 -17.58 1.13 11.96
CA VAL A 387 -17.50 0.17 10.84
C VAL A 387 -18.71 0.29 9.92
N GLY A 388 -18.49 0.42 8.61
CA GLY A 388 -19.60 0.50 7.66
C GLY A 388 -20.39 -0.80 7.58
N VAL A 389 -19.72 -1.93 7.35
CA VAL A 389 -20.32 -3.28 7.32
C VAL A 389 -19.48 -4.27 8.12
N VAL A 390 -20.12 -5.03 9.01
CA VAL A 390 -19.57 -6.17 9.74
C VAL A 390 -20.22 -7.46 9.21
N ASP A 391 -19.42 -8.36 8.64
CA ASP A 391 -19.93 -9.53 7.90
C ASP A 391 -19.04 -10.77 8.00
N ASN A 392 -19.56 -11.93 7.56
CA ASN A 392 -18.85 -13.21 7.46
C ASN A 392 -18.13 -13.61 8.76
N ASP A 393 -18.85 -13.74 9.87
CA ASP A 393 -18.27 -14.12 11.17
C ASP A 393 -17.25 -13.11 11.73
N ALA A 394 -17.23 -11.87 11.21
CA ALA A 394 -16.41 -10.79 11.76
C ALA A 394 -16.82 -10.43 13.18
N LYS A 395 -15.82 -9.95 13.95
CA LYS A 395 -15.99 -9.50 15.33
C LYS A 395 -15.55 -8.05 15.45
N LEU A 396 -16.42 -7.21 15.97
CA LEU A 396 -16.12 -5.83 16.35
C LEU A 396 -16.26 -5.72 17.87
N GLU A 397 -15.14 -5.48 18.56
CA GLU A 397 -15.09 -5.51 20.03
C GLU A 397 -14.34 -4.29 20.58
N SER A 398 -14.77 -3.79 21.74
CA SER A 398 -14.07 -2.75 22.51
C SER A 398 -13.76 -1.48 21.70
N GLY A 399 -14.75 -0.64 21.45
CA GLY A 399 -14.52 0.60 20.70
C GLY A 399 -15.59 1.66 20.88
N TYR A 400 -15.30 2.89 20.43
CA TYR A 400 -16.28 3.97 20.54
C TYR A 400 -16.28 4.96 19.38
N ASN A 401 -17.46 5.51 19.08
CA ASN A 401 -17.59 6.64 18.16
C ASN A 401 -17.99 7.92 18.90
N SER A 402 -17.20 8.98 18.75
CA SER A 402 -17.59 10.35 19.13
C SER A 402 -17.49 11.32 17.93
N GLY A 403 -17.21 10.80 16.72
CA GLY A 403 -17.29 11.54 15.48
C GLY A 403 -18.72 11.64 14.97
N LYS A 404 -19.10 12.83 14.51
CA LYS A 404 -20.46 13.09 13.98
C LYS A 404 -20.73 12.24 12.75
N ILE A 405 -21.96 11.75 12.63
CA ILE A 405 -22.47 11.00 11.48
C ILE A 405 -23.72 11.68 10.90
N PRO A 406 -24.04 11.47 9.62
CA PRO A 406 -25.25 12.05 9.02
C PRO A 406 -26.51 11.45 9.65
N ASP A 407 -27.49 12.30 9.96
CA ASP A 407 -28.77 11.87 10.54
C ASP A 407 -29.70 11.33 9.44
N ASN A 408 -29.54 10.04 9.10
CA ASN A 408 -30.37 9.34 8.13
C ASN A 408 -30.59 7.87 8.53
N ASN A 409 -31.65 7.25 8.00
CA ASN A 409 -32.07 5.88 8.35
C ASN A 409 -31.10 4.77 7.90
N LEU A 410 -30.00 5.11 7.23
CA LEU A 410 -28.97 4.18 6.74
C LEU A 410 -27.67 4.27 7.55
N SER A 411 -27.65 5.15 8.58
CA SER A 411 -26.50 5.41 9.42
C SER A 411 -26.64 4.75 10.78
N GLY A 412 -25.56 4.08 11.21
CA GLY A 412 -25.40 3.47 12.51
C GLY A 412 -24.40 4.25 13.37
N THR A 413 -24.74 4.51 14.64
CA THR A 413 -23.84 5.24 15.57
C THR A 413 -22.51 4.55 15.76
N VAL A 414 -22.48 3.21 15.64
CA VAL A 414 -21.26 2.39 15.64
C VAL A 414 -21.09 1.62 14.34
N ALA A 415 -22.10 0.85 13.93
CA ALA A 415 -22.00 0.00 12.74
C ALA A 415 -23.14 0.27 11.77
N GLY A 416 -22.81 0.46 10.50
CA GLY A 416 -23.82 0.71 9.45
C GLY A 416 -24.70 -0.52 9.22
N LYS A 417 -24.09 -1.68 8.98
CA LYS A 417 -24.79 -2.96 8.83
C LYS A 417 -24.02 -4.08 9.53
N VAL A 418 -24.76 -4.99 10.16
CA VAL A 418 -24.22 -6.19 10.82
C VAL A 418 -24.99 -7.41 10.32
N THR A 419 -24.30 -8.43 9.81
CA THR A 419 -24.98 -9.67 9.39
C THR A 419 -25.20 -10.62 10.56
N SER A 420 -26.13 -11.57 10.42
CA SER A 420 -26.54 -12.45 11.52
C SER A 420 -25.43 -13.36 12.05
N THR A 421 -24.33 -13.51 11.31
CA THR A 421 -23.17 -14.30 11.71
C THR A 421 -22.08 -13.47 12.39
N ALA A 422 -22.14 -12.15 12.29
CA ALA A 422 -21.19 -11.24 12.91
C ALA A 422 -21.48 -11.01 14.40
N THR A 423 -20.44 -10.64 15.15
CA THR A 423 -20.54 -10.28 16.57
C THR A 423 -20.11 -8.83 16.78
N VAL A 424 -20.89 -8.10 17.55
CA VAL A 424 -20.58 -6.72 17.97
C VAL A 424 -20.80 -6.62 19.47
N THR A 425 -19.76 -6.33 20.23
CA THR A 425 -19.77 -6.34 21.71
C THR A 425 -18.90 -5.22 22.27
N ASN A 426 -19.23 -4.71 23.46
CA ASN A 426 -18.46 -3.64 24.13
C ASN A 426 -18.17 -2.43 23.23
N VAL A 427 -19.18 -2.00 22.48
CA VAL A 427 -19.09 -0.82 21.63
C VAL A 427 -20.00 0.30 22.12
N TYR A 428 -19.49 1.52 22.00
CA TYR A 428 -20.06 2.70 22.64
C TYR A 428 -20.15 3.87 21.67
N TYR A 429 -20.98 4.85 22.00
CA TYR A 429 -21.03 6.10 21.25
C TYR A 429 -21.40 7.28 22.13
N ASP A 430 -20.96 8.47 21.72
CA ASP A 430 -21.41 9.72 22.33
C ASP A 430 -22.82 10.03 21.81
N LYS A 431 -23.77 10.27 22.71
CA LYS A 431 -25.17 10.57 22.35
C LYS A 431 -25.35 11.78 21.43
N THR A 432 -24.31 12.58 21.23
CA THR A 432 -24.32 13.74 20.31
C THR A 432 -23.96 13.40 18.85
N VAL A 433 -23.48 12.19 18.53
CA VAL A 433 -22.95 11.88 17.18
C VAL A 433 -23.98 11.78 16.07
N GLY A 434 -25.24 11.46 16.38
CA GLY A 434 -26.31 11.30 15.39
C GLY A 434 -27.67 11.32 16.06
N GLY A 435 -28.56 12.20 15.62
CA GLY A 435 -29.83 12.51 16.28
C GLY A 435 -30.77 11.31 16.38
N THR A 436 -31.25 10.84 15.23
CA THR A 436 -32.20 9.72 15.10
C THR A 436 -31.59 8.45 14.50
N CYS A 437 -30.28 8.44 14.27
CA CYS A 437 -29.56 7.31 13.69
C CYS A 437 -29.89 6.00 14.42
N LEU A 438 -29.98 4.92 13.65
CA LEU A 438 -30.15 3.59 14.22
C LEU A 438 -28.90 3.23 15.04
N VAL A 439 -29.08 2.48 16.11
CA VAL A 439 -27.93 2.01 16.90
C VAL A 439 -27.12 0.99 16.05
N VAL A 440 -27.82 0.19 15.24
CA VAL A 440 -27.30 -0.71 14.18
C VAL A 440 -28.37 -0.83 13.08
N ALA A 441 -28.05 -0.59 11.79
CA ALA A 441 -29.04 -0.77 10.72
C ALA A 441 -29.06 -2.22 10.22
N ASN A 442 -30.16 -2.93 10.52
CA ASN A 442 -30.50 -4.31 10.14
C ASN A 442 -29.89 -5.48 10.96
N GLN A 443 -30.74 -6.04 11.85
CA GLN A 443 -30.84 -7.42 12.40
C GLN A 443 -30.38 -7.74 13.84
N MET A 444 -31.06 -8.75 14.40
CA MET A 444 -31.58 -8.93 15.77
C MET A 444 -30.71 -9.71 16.78
N SER A 445 -29.45 -10.01 16.49
CA SER A 445 -28.59 -10.87 17.35
C SER A 445 -27.37 -10.18 17.97
N ALA A 446 -27.16 -8.88 17.69
CA ALA A 446 -26.08 -8.10 18.29
C ALA A 446 -26.55 -7.46 19.60
N GLU A 447 -25.66 -7.38 20.60
CA GLU A 447 -25.89 -6.48 21.73
C GLU A 447 -25.97 -5.05 21.21
N LEU A 448 -26.97 -4.29 21.66
CA LEU A 448 -27.11 -2.90 21.24
C LEU A 448 -25.93 -2.09 21.79
N PRO A 449 -25.23 -1.31 20.95
CA PRO A 449 -24.25 -0.35 21.41
C PRO A 449 -24.79 0.55 22.53
N THR A 450 -23.96 0.83 23.53
CA THR A 450 -24.38 1.65 24.68
C THR A 450 -24.00 3.11 24.47
N GLY A 451 -24.99 4.00 24.49
CA GLY A 451 -24.77 5.44 24.39
C GLY A 451 -24.47 6.09 25.74
N PHE A 452 -23.45 6.94 25.77
CA PHE A 452 -23.03 7.72 26.95
C PHE A 452 -23.12 9.22 26.65
N THR A 453 -23.24 10.04 27.69
CA THR A 453 -23.03 11.49 27.55
C THR A 453 -21.55 11.78 27.30
N THR A 454 -21.25 12.94 26.73
CA THR A 454 -19.88 13.41 26.55
C THR A 454 -19.08 13.41 27.86
N GLU A 455 -19.71 13.79 28.97
CA GLU A 455 -19.07 13.82 30.29
C GLU A 455 -18.75 12.39 30.79
N GLU A 456 -19.69 11.45 30.63
CA GLU A 456 -19.49 10.06 31.02
C GLU A 456 -18.37 9.40 30.20
N MET A 457 -18.29 9.64 28.89
CA MET A 457 -17.23 9.09 28.04
C MET A 457 -15.83 9.64 28.41
N LYS A 458 -15.76 10.82 29.02
CA LYS A 458 -14.50 11.42 29.48
C LYS A 458 -14.18 11.06 30.93
N ALA A 459 -15.01 10.27 31.59
CA ALA A 459 -14.79 9.86 32.96
C ALA A 459 -13.86 8.62 33.05
N ALA A 460 -13.10 8.53 34.14
CA ALA A 460 -12.24 7.38 34.41
C ALA A 460 -13.02 6.05 34.50
N THR A 461 -14.29 6.10 34.89
CA THR A 461 -15.19 4.93 34.90
C THR A 461 -15.39 4.34 33.51
N PHE A 462 -15.48 5.17 32.46
CA PHE A 462 -15.62 4.69 31.10
C PHE A 462 -14.32 4.05 30.56
N VAL A 463 -13.15 4.53 30.99
CA VAL A 463 -11.88 3.85 30.69
C VAL A 463 -11.87 2.44 31.27
N ALA A 464 -12.34 2.26 32.52
CA ALA A 464 -12.45 0.93 33.12
C ALA A 464 -13.43 0.03 32.33
N THR A 465 -14.53 0.59 31.83
CA THR A 465 -15.46 -0.11 30.94
C THR A 465 -14.79 -0.56 29.63
N LEU A 466 -14.05 0.31 28.94
CA LEU A 466 -13.34 -0.02 27.69
C LEU A 466 -12.23 -1.05 27.89
N ASN A 467 -11.50 -0.95 29.00
CA ASN A 467 -10.37 -1.81 29.30
C ASN A 467 -10.80 -3.22 29.73
N GLY A 468 -11.98 -3.37 30.36
CA GLY A 468 -12.41 -4.65 30.90
C GLY A 468 -11.35 -5.22 31.85
N THR A 469 -10.78 -6.39 31.51
CA THR A 469 -9.66 -7.01 32.25
C THR A 469 -8.27 -6.69 31.70
N GLY A 470 -8.16 -5.96 30.59
CA GLY A 470 -6.91 -5.50 29.98
C GLY A 470 -6.61 -4.02 30.28
N ALA A 471 -5.52 -3.46 29.73
CA ALA A 471 -5.17 -2.04 29.89
C ALA A 471 -4.56 -1.47 28.59
N VAL A 472 -5.42 -0.98 27.70
CA VAL A 472 -5.04 -0.40 26.40
C VAL A 472 -5.45 1.08 26.30
N TRP A 473 -6.55 1.45 26.96
CA TRP A 473 -7.13 2.78 26.96
C TRP A 473 -6.65 3.60 28.15
N ALA A 474 -6.35 4.88 27.89
CA ALA A 474 -6.02 5.87 28.92
C ALA A 474 -6.70 7.21 28.58
N ILE A 475 -6.91 8.06 29.60
CA ILE A 475 -7.35 9.45 29.39
C ILE A 475 -6.15 10.36 29.54
N ASP A 476 -5.98 11.25 28.56
CA ASP A 476 -5.13 12.41 28.63
C ASP A 476 -5.99 13.64 28.27
N PRO A 477 -6.32 14.54 29.21
CA PRO A 477 -7.14 15.71 28.95
C PRO A 477 -6.60 16.64 27.86
N ALA A 478 -5.29 16.57 27.56
CA ALA A 478 -4.66 17.37 26.52
C ALA A 478 -4.80 16.78 25.12
N LYS A 479 -5.23 15.51 24.99
CA LYS A 479 -5.36 14.81 23.71
C LYS A 479 -6.80 14.43 23.43
N PHE A 480 -7.17 14.37 22.15
CA PHE A 480 -8.45 13.85 21.69
C PHE A 480 -9.67 14.44 22.43
N GLY A 481 -9.61 15.72 22.82
CA GLY A 481 -10.68 16.41 23.55
C GLY A 481 -11.00 15.83 24.93
N GLY A 482 -10.08 15.07 25.54
CA GLY A 482 -10.24 14.39 26.83
C GLY A 482 -10.98 13.05 26.76
N TYR A 483 -11.31 12.55 25.57
CA TYR A 483 -11.81 11.18 25.43
C TYR A 483 -10.67 10.15 25.61
N PRO A 484 -10.99 8.89 25.97
CA PRO A 484 -9.99 7.83 26.05
C PRO A 484 -9.29 7.60 24.72
N SER A 485 -7.98 7.44 24.75
CA SER A 485 -7.16 7.14 23.57
C SER A 485 -6.05 6.18 23.94
N PHE A 486 -5.24 5.79 22.97
CA PHE A 486 -4.11 4.90 23.19
C PHE A 486 -2.89 5.69 23.66
N SER A 487 -2.07 5.08 24.53
CA SER A 487 -0.87 5.75 25.08
C SER A 487 0.16 6.15 24.02
N TRP A 488 0.20 5.42 22.90
CA TRP A 488 1.08 5.72 21.76
C TRP A 488 0.51 6.77 20.81
N ALA A 489 -0.79 7.05 20.87
CA ALA A 489 -1.43 8.07 20.04
C ALA A 489 -1.03 9.46 20.56
N LYS A 490 -0.77 10.39 19.64
CA LYS A 490 -0.22 11.72 19.95
C LYS A 490 -1.14 12.84 19.50
#